data_AF-A0A7S2CDA4-F1
#
_entry.id   AF-A0A7S2CDA4-F1
#
_cell.length_a   1.000
_cell.length_b   1.000
_cell.length_c   1.000
_cell.angle_alpha   90.00
_cell.angle_beta   90.00
_cell.angle_gamma   90.00
#
_symmetry.space_group_name_H-M   'P 1'
#
loop_
_entity.id
_entity.type
_entity.pdbx_description
1 polymer ?
#
loop_
_entity_poly.entity_id
_entity_poly.type
_entity_poly.pdbx_seq_one_letter_code
_entity_poly.pdbx_strand_id
1 'polypeptide(L)'
;RLLPTYIAVAPAASPPESTAAEELRSLLSQACPALSFAVGPPLVGETTQIAVGSGAAVKIGLPRAMLPVGDERLLLHTMLRPKSSAVAVGGSGRGTLYAVYQLLERVGFRFFAPDETRVPECPSQLPTFKALYMEPDFGAHRA
;
A
#
# COMPACT_ATOMS: atom_id res chain seq x y z
N ARG A 1 -11.73 -13.07 -3.46
CA ARG A 1 -10.29 -13.10 -3.83
C ARG A 1 -9.52 -13.56 -2.60
N LEU A 2 -8.27 -14.00 -2.72
CA LEU A 2 -7.44 -14.30 -1.54
C LEU A 2 -6.59 -13.07 -1.20
N LEU A 3 -6.22 -12.93 0.07
CA LEU A 3 -5.27 -11.94 0.53
C LEU A 3 -3.91 -12.13 -0.20
N PRO A 4 -3.40 -11.12 -0.92
CA PRO A 4 -2.08 -11.24 -1.55
C PRO A 4 -0.99 -11.36 -0.48
N THR A 5 -0.10 -12.34 -0.64
CA THR A 5 1.05 -12.55 0.27
C THR A 5 2.37 -12.02 -0.28
N TYR A 6 2.36 -11.45 -1.49
CA TYR A 6 3.53 -10.81 -2.09
C TYR A 6 3.38 -9.28 -2.08
N ILE A 7 4.36 -8.59 -1.52
CA ILE A 7 4.45 -7.13 -1.46
C ILE A 7 5.59 -6.72 -2.39
N ALA A 8 5.22 -6.02 -3.46
CA ALA A 8 6.15 -5.58 -4.49
C ALA A 8 6.66 -4.17 -4.20
N VAL A 9 7.99 -4.03 -4.21
CA VAL A 9 8.71 -2.76 -4.08
C VAL A 9 9.75 -2.68 -5.20
N ALA A 10 9.93 -1.50 -5.82
CA ALA A 10 10.88 -1.36 -6.92
C ALA A 10 12.34 -1.54 -6.43
N PRO A 11 13.25 -2.11 -7.24
CA PRO A 11 14.67 -2.21 -6.85
C PRO A 11 15.34 -0.85 -6.56
N ALA A 12 14.84 0.22 -7.18
CA ALA A 12 15.29 1.60 -6.97
C ALA A 12 14.34 2.39 -6.05
N ALA A 13 13.57 1.70 -5.19
CA ALA A 13 12.68 2.34 -4.24
C ALA A 13 13.47 3.21 -3.27
N SER A 14 12.86 4.34 -2.91
CA SER A 14 13.39 5.22 -1.87
C SER A 14 13.36 4.52 -0.50
N PRO A 15 14.21 4.91 0.47
CA PRO A 15 14.16 4.33 1.82
C PRO A 15 12.77 4.36 2.48
N PRO A 16 11.96 5.43 2.34
CA PRO A 16 10.59 5.43 2.85
C PRO A 16 9.65 4.42 2.15
N GLU A 17 9.79 4.19 0.84
CA GLU A 17 8.98 3.18 0.13
C GLU A 17 9.34 1.76 0.59
N SER A 18 10.63 1.47 0.77
CA SER A 18 11.09 0.19 1.33
C SER A 18 10.61 -0.01 2.77
N THR A 19 10.68 1.05 3.58
CA THR A 19 10.14 1.03 4.96
C THR A 19 8.64 0.74 4.94
N ALA A 20 7.88 1.42 4.09
CA ALA A 20 6.44 1.21 3.97
C ALA A 20 6.09 -0.24 3.56
N ALA A 21 6.87 -0.86 2.68
CA ALA A 21 6.68 -2.26 2.31
C ALA A 21 6.94 -3.23 3.48
N GLU A 22 7.99 -2.98 4.27
CA GLU A 22 8.31 -3.79 5.45
C GLU A 22 7.30 -3.61 6.59
N GLU A 23 6.83 -2.37 6.83
CA GLU A 23 5.75 -2.09 7.79
C GLU A 23 4.46 -2.83 7.41
N LEU A 24 4.09 -2.80 6.12
CA LEU A 24 2.96 -3.55 5.61
C LEU A 24 3.12 -5.05 5.85
N ARG A 25 4.31 -5.61 5.55
CA ARG A 25 4.62 -7.03 5.81
C ARG A 25 4.46 -7.36 7.29
N SER A 26 5.09 -6.57 8.16
CA SER A 26 5.08 -6.76 9.61
C SER A 26 3.66 -6.77 10.18
N LEU A 27 2.85 -5.77 9.85
CA LEU A 27 1.50 -5.63 10.37
C LEU A 27 0.56 -6.73 9.84
N LEU A 28 0.63 -7.06 8.54
CA LEU A 28 -0.14 -8.17 8.00
C LEU A 28 0.26 -9.53 8.61
N SER A 29 1.55 -9.75 8.88
CA SER A 29 2.02 -10.95 9.60
C SER A 29 1.48 -11.03 11.02
N GLN A 30 1.29 -9.90 11.72
CA GLN A 30 0.67 -9.87 13.05
C GLN A 30 -0.82 -10.26 12.98
N ALA A 31 -1.57 -9.74 12.01
CA ALA A 31 -2.98 -10.11 11.83
C ALA A 31 -3.18 -11.54 11.32
N CYS A 32 -2.23 -12.04 10.50
CA CYS A 32 -2.31 -13.32 9.81
C CYS A 32 -1.07 -14.20 10.08
N PRO A 33 -0.88 -14.70 11.31
CA PRO A 33 0.33 -15.45 11.68
C PRO A 33 0.49 -16.79 10.93
N ALA A 34 -0.60 -17.31 10.34
CA ALA A 34 -0.56 -18.53 9.52
C ALA A 34 -0.13 -18.28 8.06
N LEU A 35 0.04 -17.03 7.64
CA LEU A 35 0.45 -16.65 6.29
C LEU A 35 1.89 -16.13 6.29
N SER A 36 2.65 -16.49 5.25
CA SER A 36 3.99 -15.94 5.03
C SER A 36 3.92 -14.84 3.98
N PHE A 37 4.27 -13.62 4.38
CA PHE A 37 4.33 -12.46 3.49
C PHE A 37 5.76 -12.21 3.03
N ALA A 38 5.96 -12.08 1.72
CA ALA A 38 7.25 -11.81 1.11
C ALA A 38 7.30 -10.38 0.56
N VAL A 39 8.46 -9.72 0.70
CA VAL A 39 8.76 -8.43 0.06
C VAL A 39 9.79 -8.66 -1.03
N GLY A 40 9.60 -8.09 -2.21
CA GLY A 40 10.55 -8.23 -3.31
C GLY A 40 10.23 -7.40 -4.56
N PRO A 41 10.98 -7.59 -5.66
CA PRO A 41 10.78 -6.83 -6.88
C PRO A 41 9.41 -7.12 -7.52
N PRO A 42 8.83 -6.19 -8.30
CA PRO A 42 7.49 -6.38 -8.85
C PRO A 42 7.45 -7.52 -9.86
N LEU A 43 6.51 -8.45 -9.65
CA LEU A 43 6.32 -9.62 -10.51
C LEU A 43 5.33 -9.26 -11.62
N VAL A 44 5.81 -9.16 -12.85
CA VAL A 44 4.95 -8.86 -14.01
C VAL A 44 4.19 -10.13 -14.42
N GLY A 45 2.89 -10.03 -14.65
CA GLY A 45 2.06 -11.15 -15.14
C GLY A 45 1.00 -11.61 -14.14
N GLU A 46 0.85 -12.92 -13.96
CA GLU A 46 -0.31 -13.55 -13.31
C GLU A 46 -0.23 -13.70 -11.78
N THR A 47 0.61 -12.91 -11.09
CA THR A 47 0.69 -12.97 -9.63
C THR A 47 -0.13 -11.85 -9.00
N THR A 48 -0.95 -12.21 -8.00
CA THR A 48 -1.66 -11.24 -7.15
C THR A 48 -0.67 -10.69 -6.13
N GLN A 49 -0.48 -9.36 -6.11
CA GLN A 49 0.49 -8.70 -5.22
C GLN A 49 -0.03 -7.35 -4.72
N ILE A 50 0.65 -6.79 -3.74
CA ILE A 50 0.45 -5.42 -3.27
C ILE A 50 1.64 -4.59 -3.75
N ALA A 51 1.46 -3.69 -4.71
CA ALA A 51 2.52 -2.79 -5.14
C ALA A 51 2.61 -1.57 -4.22
N VAL A 52 3.78 -1.37 -3.63
CA VAL A 52 4.12 -0.24 -2.75
C VAL A 52 5.08 0.69 -3.47
N GLY A 53 4.67 1.94 -3.62
CA GLY A 53 5.46 2.97 -4.29
C GLY A 53 5.28 3.00 -5.81
N SER A 54 5.68 4.14 -6.39
CA SER A 54 5.35 4.49 -7.78
C SER A 54 6.03 3.54 -8.79
N GLY A 55 7.29 3.19 -8.55
CA GLY A 55 8.05 2.29 -9.43
C GLY A 55 7.44 0.90 -9.50
N ALA A 56 6.98 0.35 -8.37
CA ALA A 56 6.35 -0.96 -8.34
C ALA A 56 4.99 -0.93 -9.05
N ALA A 57 4.17 0.08 -8.77
CA ALA A 57 2.86 0.26 -9.37
C ALA A 57 2.94 0.37 -10.90
N VAL A 58 3.84 1.20 -11.43
CA VAL A 58 4.05 1.33 -12.88
C VAL A 58 4.55 0.02 -13.48
N LYS A 59 5.45 -0.69 -12.79
CA LYS A 59 6.01 -1.96 -13.30
C LYS A 59 4.94 -3.05 -13.46
N ILE A 60 3.93 -3.08 -12.58
CA ILE A 60 2.82 -4.03 -12.67
C ILE A 60 1.68 -3.57 -13.59
N GLY A 61 1.80 -2.38 -14.18
CA GLY A 61 0.91 -1.87 -15.23
C GLY A 61 0.01 -0.70 -14.84
N LEU A 62 0.20 -0.05 -13.68
CA LEU A 62 -0.52 1.19 -13.37
C LEU A 62 -0.11 2.29 -14.37
N PRO A 63 -1.06 2.93 -15.08
CA PRO A 63 -0.75 4.06 -15.94
C PRO A 63 -0.07 5.18 -15.14
N ARG A 64 1.04 5.73 -15.66
CA ARG A 64 1.75 6.85 -15.01
C ARG A 64 0.86 8.07 -14.76
N ALA A 65 -0.13 8.29 -15.62
CA ALA A 65 -1.11 9.37 -15.47
C ALA A 65 -2.01 9.23 -14.22
N MET A 66 -2.06 8.04 -13.61
CA MET A 66 -2.76 7.81 -12.34
C MET A 66 -1.88 8.05 -11.11
N LEU A 67 -0.56 8.26 -11.27
CA LEU A 67 0.28 8.50 -10.12
C LEU A 67 -0.12 9.83 -9.45
N PRO A 68 -0.24 9.84 -8.11
CA PRO A 68 -0.51 11.08 -7.38
C PRO A 68 0.63 12.08 -7.59
N VAL A 69 0.28 13.34 -7.88
CA VAL A 69 1.25 14.44 -8.12
C VAL A 69 1.19 15.43 -6.96
N GLY A 70 2.29 15.55 -6.21
CA GLY A 70 2.39 16.41 -5.02
C GLY A 70 2.74 15.59 -3.78
N ASP A 71 3.56 16.17 -2.90
CA ASP A 71 4.30 15.42 -1.88
C ASP A 71 3.43 14.63 -0.90
N GLU A 72 2.21 15.09 -0.65
CA GLU A 72 1.35 14.49 0.37
C GLU A 72 0.16 13.74 -0.25
N ARG A 73 0.00 13.78 -1.57
CA ARG A 73 -1.08 13.07 -2.24
C ARG A 73 -0.79 11.59 -2.30
N LEU A 74 -1.83 10.78 -2.18
CA LEU A 74 -1.71 9.34 -2.29
C LEU A 74 -2.87 8.70 -3.05
N LEU A 75 -2.64 7.49 -3.55
CA LEU A 75 -3.56 6.67 -4.30
C LEU A 75 -3.64 5.27 -3.68
N LEU A 76 -4.86 4.83 -3.39
CA LEU A 76 -5.20 3.42 -3.26
C LEU A 76 -6.00 2.95 -4.48
N HIS A 77 -5.54 1.89 -5.13
CA HIS A 77 -6.19 1.37 -6.34
C HIS A 77 -6.16 -0.17 -6.37
N THR A 78 -7.20 -0.77 -6.93
CA THR A 78 -7.22 -2.21 -7.23
C THR A 78 -7.21 -2.42 -8.74
N MET A 79 -6.10 -2.92 -9.26
CA MET A 79 -5.96 -3.32 -10.66
C MET A 79 -6.61 -4.68 -10.85
N LEU A 80 -7.51 -4.82 -11.83
CA LEU A 80 -8.18 -6.10 -12.11
C LEU A 80 -7.44 -6.97 -13.13
N ARG A 81 -6.53 -6.39 -13.90
CA ARG A 81 -5.70 -7.06 -14.91
C ARG A 81 -4.25 -6.58 -14.78
N PRO A 82 -3.24 -7.42 -15.07
CA PRO A 82 -3.34 -8.82 -15.55
C PRO A 82 -3.92 -9.81 -14.50
N LYS A 83 -3.72 -9.57 -13.21
CA LYS A 83 -4.47 -10.18 -12.09
C LYS A 83 -4.78 -9.13 -11.04
N SER A 84 -5.70 -9.47 -10.12
CA SER A 84 -6.10 -8.59 -9.03
C SER A 84 -4.89 -8.17 -8.18
N SER A 85 -4.41 -6.94 -8.34
CA SER A 85 -3.34 -6.38 -7.53
C SER A 85 -3.84 -5.13 -6.79
N ALA A 86 -3.42 -4.97 -5.54
CA ALA A 86 -3.62 -3.72 -4.82
C ALA A 86 -2.42 -2.81 -5.04
N VAL A 87 -2.67 -1.50 -5.05
CA VAL A 87 -1.67 -0.47 -5.27
C VAL A 87 -1.81 0.55 -4.15
N ALA A 88 -0.69 0.83 -3.48
CA ALA A 88 -0.56 1.88 -2.47
C ALA A 88 0.63 2.78 -2.83
N VAL A 89 0.34 4.00 -3.27
CA VAL A 89 1.34 4.92 -3.84
C VAL A 89 1.14 6.32 -3.30
N GLY A 90 2.22 7.00 -2.92
CA GLY A 90 2.22 8.45 -2.70
C GLY A 90 2.97 9.21 -3.78
N GLY A 91 2.77 10.54 -3.82
CA GLY A 91 3.53 11.45 -4.68
C GLY A 91 4.96 11.68 -4.19
N SER A 92 5.25 11.30 -2.93
CA SER A 92 6.58 11.23 -2.33
C SER A 92 6.76 9.92 -1.56
N GLY A 93 7.98 9.66 -1.07
CA GLY A 93 8.25 8.53 -0.17
C GLY A 93 7.39 8.55 1.11
N ARG A 94 7.18 9.73 1.71
CA ARG A 94 6.26 9.90 2.86
C ARG A 94 4.81 9.62 2.48
N GLY A 95 4.38 10.10 1.31
CA GLY A 95 3.04 9.82 0.81
C GLY A 95 2.78 8.32 0.63
N THR A 96 3.79 7.55 0.22
CA THR A 96 3.66 6.09 0.08
C THR A 96 3.50 5.42 1.45
N LEU A 97 4.24 5.88 2.47
CA LEU A 97 4.04 5.41 3.84
C LEU A 97 2.60 5.66 4.29
N TYR A 98 2.08 6.87 4.08
CA TYR A 98 0.68 7.17 4.37
C TYR A 98 -0.29 6.30 3.57
N ALA A 99 0.00 5.99 2.30
CA ALA A 99 -0.84 5.10 1.51
C ALA A 99 -0.94 3.71 2.14
N VAL A 100 0.18 3.17 2.63
CA VAL A 100 0.22 1.88 3.33
C VAL A 100 -0.61 1.90 4.61
N TYR A 101 -0.45 2.93 5.46
CA TYR A 101 -1.26 3.05 6.67
C TYR A 101 -2.75 3.18 6.36
N GLN A 102 -3.11 3.96 5.35
CA GLN A 102 -4.50 4.09 4.91
C GLN A 102 -5.07 2.78 4.37
N LEU A 103 -4.27 1.95 3.71
CA LEU A 103 -4.68 0.60 3.31
C LEU A 103 -4.93 -0.28 4.54
N LEU A 104 -4.02 -0.27 5.51
CA LEU A 104 -4.12 -1.04 6.75
C LEU A 104 -5.35 -0.65 7.58
N GLU A 105 -5.64 0.64 7.72
CA GLU A 105 -6.85 1.10 8.41
C GLU A 105 -8.13 0.60 7.74
N ARG A 106 -8.13 0.55 6.41
CA ARG A 106 -9.25 0.03 5.63
C ARG A 106 -9.37 -1.49 5.67
N VAL A 107 -8.27 -2.19 5.93
CA VAL A 107 -8.26 -3.62 6.26
C VAL A 107 -8.82 -3.87 7.67
N GLY A 108 -8.68 -2.91 8.58
CA GLY A 108 -9.27 -2.96 9.93
C GLY A 108 -8.32 -2.61 11.06
N PHE A 109 -7.04 -2.33 10.77
CA PHE A 109 -6.11 -1.84 11.80
C PHE A 109 -6.57 -0.50 12.36
N ARG A 110 -6.26 -0.23 13.63
CA ARG A 110 -6.43 1.09 14.25
C ARG A 110 -5.16 1.44 15.00
N PHE A 111 -4.60 2.62 14.69
CA PHE A 111 -3.40 3.14 15.32
C PHE A 111 -3.81 4.25 16.28
N PHE A 112 -3.78 3.98 17.59
CA PHE A 112 -4.19 4.94 18.63
C PHE A 112 -3.00 5.77 19.14
N ALA A 113 -1.85 5.11 19.28
CA ALA A 113 -0.57 5.71 19.65
C ALA A 113 0.57 4.95 18.92
N PRO A 114 1.81 5.47 18.92
CA PRO A 114 2.93 4.79 18.26
C PRO A 114 3.16 3.34 18.73
N ASP A 115 2.82 3.03 19.98
CA ASP A 115 2.94 1.73 20.62
C ASP A 115 1.58 1.04 20.87
N GLU A 116 0.47 1.67 20.46
CA GLU A 116 -0.87 1.14 20.66
C GLU A 116 -1.59 0.95 19.31
N THR A 117 -1.57 -0.30 18.83
CA THR A 117 -2.27 -0.70 17.60
C THR A 117 -3.28 -1.81 17.90
N ARG A 118 -4.54 -1.60 17.52
CA ARG A 118 -5.53 -2.67 17.49
C ARG A 118 -5.40 -3.43 16.17
N VAL A 119 -4.94 -4.67 16.28
CA VAL A 119 -4.81 -5.62 15.16
C VAL A 119 -6.18 -6.26 14.88
N PRO A 120 -6.66 -6.30 13.62
CA PRO A 120 -7.90 -6.98 13.27
C PRO A 120 -7.70 -8.49 13.18
N GLU A 121 -8.79 -9.24 13.04
CA GLU A 121 -8.72 -10.64 12.58
C GLU A 121 -8.10 -10.72 11.18
N CYS A 122 -7.46 -11.85 10.87
CA CYS A 122 -6.82 -12.06 9.56
C CYS A 122 -7.84 -11.86 8.42
N PRO A 123 -7.67 -10.84 7.55
CA PRO A 123 -8.59 -10.60 6.45
C PRO A 123 -8.46 -11.71 5.39
N SER A 124 -9.59 -12.19 4.87
CA SER A 124 -9.59 -13.16 3.76
C SER A 124 -9.21 -12.52 2.41
N GLN A 125 -9.37 -11.20 2.28
CA GLN A 125 -9.03 -10.41 1.10
C GLN A 125 -8.83 -8.92 1.44
N LEU A 126 -8.14 -8.18 0.57
CA LEU A 126 -8.08 -6.72 0.68
C LEU A 126 -9.39 -6.06 0.21
N PRO A 127 -9.72 -4.86 0.75
CA PRO A 127 -10.78 -4.04 0.19
C PRO A 127 -10.51 -3.68 -1.28
N THR A 128 -11.56 -3.46 -2.06
CA THR A 128 -11.45 -3.08 -3.47
C THR A 128 -11.58 -1.57 -3.64
N PHE A 129 -10.66 -0.98 -4.40
CA PHE A 129 -10.61 0.45 -4.68
C PHE A 129 -10.71 0.72 -6.18
N LYS A 130 -11.71 1.50 -6.63
CA LYS A 130 -11.78 1.92 -8.03
C LYS A 130 -10.63 2.86 -8.39
N ALA A 131 -10.37 3.85 -7.53
CA ALA A 131 -9.19 4.72 -7.46
C ALA A 131 -9.54 5.72 -6.36
N LEU A 132 -8.88 5.62 -5.22
CA LEU A 132 -9.09 6.51 -4.09
C LEU A 132 -7.87 7.41 -3.96
N TYR A 133 -8.05 8.66 -4.40
CA TYR A 133 -7.07 9.71 -4.15
C TYR A 133 -7.37 10.38 -2.82
N MET A 134 -6.33 10.66 -2.06
CA MET A 134 -6.44 11.46 -0.84
C MET A 134 -5.34 12.50 -0.81
N GLU A 135 -5.74 13.69 -0.42
CA GLU A 135 -4.87 14.73 0.09
C GLU A 135 -5.07 14.73 1.61
N PRO A 136 -4.02 14.56 2.42
CA PRO A 136 -4.16 14.87 3.82
C PRO A 136 -4.45 16.36 3.94
N ASP A 137 -5.59 16.68 4.53
CA ASP A 137 -6.01 18.05 4.78
C ASP A 137 -5.16 18.61 5.93
N PHE A 138 -4.00 19.19 5.59
CA PHE A 138 -3.18 19.97 6.52
C PHE A 138 -3.48 21.47 6.41
N GLY A 139 -4.62 21.88 5.82
CA GLY A 139 -4.79 23.23 5.28
C GLY A 139 -6.04 23.99 5.72
N ALA A 140 -6.10 24.47 6.97
CA ALA A 140 -6.84 25.69 7.32
C ALA A 140 -6.41 26.39 8.64
N HIS A 141 -5.13 26.34 9.03
CA HIS A 141 -4.60 27.27 10.04
C HIS A 141 -3.29 27.91 9.54
N ARG A 142 -3.39 28.72 8.48
CA ARG A 142 -2.44 29.83 8.32
C ARG A 142 -2.96 30.97 9.20
N ALA A 143 -2.18 31.30 10.22
CA ALA A 143 -2.36 32.51 11.02
C ALA A 143 -2.23 33.77 10.15
#